data_AF-A0A382HM13-F1
#
_entry.id   AF-A0A382HM13-F1
#
_cell.length_a   1.000
_cell.length_b   1.000
_cell.length_c   1.000
_cell.angle_alpha   90.00
_cell.angle_beta   90.00
_cell.angle_gamma   90.00
#
_symmetry.space_group_name_H-M   'P 1'
#
loop_
_entity.id
_entity.type
_entity.pdbx_description
1 polymer ?
#
loop_
_entity_poly.entity_id
_entity_poly.type
_entity_poly.pdbx_seq_one_letter_code
_entity_poly.pdbx_strand_id
1 'polypeptide(L)'
;VNIDNTGGFALEYEVEVSANWVGFDWLTVPQSSGTVNPYSNAALTVNTASTADLDPGGYTGYLYFNTNGGSDPNQVVRTDTVEVYMNLLEDNSQITQDSVDVPAGNAEPITLLDSEGNPLGLVLDFLNSQGGTVNVTRIDATPPTSASTPFDDPSSGITDPYFARVYFEISATFSGSYAVDIGFDYSTIPGVQDASMLRIAKRSLNAGVSEEWNIISQAATNVDMDNNIVYAQNQSGFSQWALLSNTGENSFIDVSAPAIQAAVLTPSDPGALEEVTLTVIINDETGIANANLHYTQGGSETFSSLVLSVTSGSSYSATIPSSDVTRNGLIYYIQAEDDLGFVSISDTIGVEVNFSSGDLSTSSALSSAYSTGFPIDKWRMISIPAKLDDYQVGNVIGDELGSQTSSTWRIFEWNDVSLSYKENPVNFSSGKSFWLYQRVEDNLSLATPAGETGSMNGTSLTIKP
;
A
#
# COMPACT_ATOMS: atom_id res chain seq x y z
N VAL A 1 20.04 -33.42 -19.21
CA VAL A 1 20.25 -33.19 -20.66
C VAL A 1 20.33 -34.54 -21.35
N ASN A 2 19.71 -34.72 -22.52
CA ASN A 2 19.82 -35.97 -23.27
C ASN A 2 20.87 -35.83 -24.37
N ILE A 3 21.72 -36.84 -24.52
CA ILE A 3 22.73 -36.95 -25.58
C ILE A 3 22.25 -38.05 -26.53
N ASP A 4 21.79 -37.66 -27.71
CA ASP A 4 21.30 -38.59 -28.72
C ASP A 4 22.40 -38.92 -29.74
N ASN A 5 22.74 -40.20 -29.86
CA ASN A 5 23.62 -40.69 -30.90
C ASN A 5 22.79 -41.33 -32.02
N THR A 6 22.56 -40.56 -33.08
CA THR A 6 21.88 -41.03 -34.30
C THR A 6 22.82 -41.72 -35.28
N GLY A 7 24.12 -41.74 -35.00
CA GLY A 7 25.16 -42.32 -35.84
C GLY A 7 25.38 -43.81 -35.65
N GLY A 8 26.01 -44.43 -36.64
CA GLY A 8 26.37 -45.86 -36.64
C GLY A 8 27.66 -46.21 -35.88
N PHE A 9 28.32 -45.21 -35.28
CA PHE A 9 29.55 -45.36 -34.49
C PHE A 9 29.30 -44.94 -33.05
N ALA A 10 30.15 -45.40 -32.13
CA ALA A 10 30.09 -44.97 -30.74
C ALA A 10 30.45 -43.47 -30.66
N LEU A 11 29.58 -42.69 -30.03
CA LEU A 11 29.78 -41.25 -29.82
C LEU A 11 30.54 -41.06 -28.50
N GLU A 12 31.78 -40.61 -28.59
CA GLU A 12 32.56 -40.16 -27.44
C GLU A 12 32.20 -38.71 -27.15
N TYR A 13 31.99 -38.38 -25.87
CA TYR A 13 31.68 -37.02 -25.44
C TYR A 13 32.50 -36.61 -24.21
N GLU A 14 32.80 -35.31 -24.15
CA GLU A 14 33.36 -34.58 -23.01
C GLU A 14 32.62 -33.25 -22.88
N VAL A 15 32.15 -32.92 -21.69
CA VAL A 15 31.37 -31.73 -21.36
C VAL A 15 32.20 -30.82 -20.48
N GLU A 16 32.49 -29.63 -20.99
CA GLU A 16 33.11 -28.55 -20.24
C GLU A 16 32.02 -27.62 -19.71
N VAL A 17 32.09 -27.27 -18.43
CA VAL A 17 31.10 -26.40 -17.76
C VAL A 17 31.71 -25.02 -17.56
N SER A 18 30.99 -23.97 -17.96
CA SER A 18 31.34 -22.58 -17.69
C SER A 18 30.16 -21.91 -16.98
N ALA A 19 30.20 -21.91 -15.65
CA ALA A 19 29.13 -21.43 -14.79
C ALA A 19 29.70 -20.95 -13.45
N ASN A 20 30.68 -20.05 -13.53
CA ASN A 20 31.37 -19.49 -12.37
C ASN A 20 30.88 -18.06 -12.09
N TRP A 21 30.54 -17.79 -10.84
CA TRP A 21 30.29 -16.44 -10.37
C TRP A 21 31.19 -16.14 -9.17
N VAL A 22 32.12 -15.19 -9.34
CA VAL A 22 33.03 -14.71 -8.28
C VAL A 22 33.77 -15.87 -7.56
N GLY A 23 34.15 -16.92 -8.30
CA GLY A 23 34.86 -18.08 -7.76
C GLY A 23 33.97 -19.23 -7.30
N PHE A 24 32.64 -19.09 -7.36
CA PHE A 24 31.69 -20.17 -7.08
C PHE A 24 31.16 -20.77 -8.37
N ASP A 25 31.43 -22.06 -8.58
CA ASP A 25 30.78 -22.81 -9.65
C ASP A 25 29.38 -23.22 -9.21
N TRP A 26 28.38 -22.78 -9.95
CA TRP A 26 26.97 -22.99 -9.61
C TRP A 26 26.27 -24.05 -10.45
N LEU A 27 26.94 -24.54 -11.49
CA LEU A 27 26.51 -25.68 -12.29
C LEU A 27 27.59 -26.76 -12.23
N THR A 28 27.17 -28.01 -12.12
CA THR A 28 28.09 -29.16 -12.11
C THR A 28 27.54 -30.33 -12.90
N VAL A 29 28.46 -31.05 -13.54
CA VAL A 29 28.19 -32.26 -14.31
C VAL A 29 29.00 -33.39 -13.68
N PRO A 30 28.41 -34.21 -12.80
CA PRO A 30 29.14 -35.23 -12.04
C PRO A 30 29.88 -36.26 -12.91
N GLN A 31 29.34 -36.53 -14.11
CA GLN A 31 29.97 -37.35 -15.13
C GLN A 31 30.15 -36.52 -16.40
N SER A 32 31.27 -35.82 -16.52
CA SER A 32 31.53 -34.91 -17.64
C SER A 32 32.01 -35.61 -18.92
N SER A 33 32.29 -36.92 -18.91
CA SER A 33 32.71 -37.64 -20.11
C SER A 33 32.11 -39.04 -20.21
N GLY A 34 31.98 -39.57 -21.42
CA GLY A 34 31.52 -40.92 -21.63
C GLY A 34 31.39 -41.32 -23.10
N THR A 35 30.71 -42.45 -23.31
CA THR A 35 30.45 -42.99 -24.64
C THR A 35 28.97 -43.37 -24.76
N VAL A 36 28.33 -43.00 -25.87
CA VAL A 36 26.96 -43.38 -26.21
C VAL A 36 26.99 -44.39 -27.36
N ASN A 37 26.33 -45.53 -27.18
CA ASN A 37 26.31 -46.58 -28.19
C ASN A 37 25.67 -46.09 -29.51
N PRO A 38 26.00 -46.71 -30.66
CA PRO A 38 25.33 -46.41 -31.93
C PRO A 38 23.81 -46.47 -31.82
N TYR A 39 23.12 -45.54 -32.48
CA TYR A 39 21.65 -45.48 -32.55
C TYR A 39 20.96 -45.54 -31.17
N SER A 40 21.55 -44.91 -30.17
CA SER A 40 21.06 -44.90 -28.79
C SER A 40 21.21 -43.53 -28.16
N ASN A 41 20.79 -43.39 -26.90
CA ASN A 41 20.94 -42.14 -26.16
C ASN A 41 21.47 -42.41 -24.76
N ALA A 42 21.98 -41.34 -24.15
CA ALA A 42 22.35 -41.30 -22.76
C ALA A 42 21.77 -40.05 -22.10
N ALA A 43 21.37 -40.18 -20.83
CA ALA A 43 21.00 -39.04 -20.01
C ALA A 43 22.23 -38.52 -19.26
N LEU A 44 22.53 -37.25 -19.45
CA LEU A 44 23.52 -36.50 -18.68
C LEU A 44 22.83 -35.77 -17.53
N THR A 45 23.21 -36.11 -16.30
CA THR A 45 22.79 -35.38 -15.11
C THR A 45 23.57 -34.07 -14.99
N VAL A 46 22.83 -32.98 -14.84
CA VAL A 46 23.36 -31.64 -14.59
C VAL A 46 22.71 -31.16 -13.31
N ASN A 47 23.51 -30.74 -12.34
CA ASN A 47 23.03 -30.28 -11.04
C ASN A 47 23.43 -28.83 -10.82
N THR A 48 22.67 -28.13 -9.97
CA THR A 48 23.15 -26.90 -9.35
C THR A 48 24.16 -27.22 -8.24
N ALA A 49 25.02 -26.26 -7.94
CA ALA A 49 26.01 -26.31 -6.88
C ALA A 49 26.13 -24.92 -6.22
N SER A 50 26.65 -24.85 -5.01
CA SER A 50 27.04 -23.58 -4.34
C SER A 50 25.95 -22.48 -4.32
N THR A 51 24.66 -22.82 -4.44
CA THR A 51 23.59 -21.82 -4.56
C THR A 51 23.36 -21.06 -3.25
N ALA A 52 23.78 -21.62 -2.12
CA ALA A 52 23.76 -20.94 -0.82
C ALA A 52 24.84 -19.85 -0.68
N ASP A 53 25.83 -19.83 -1.57
CA ASP A 53 26.91 -18.83 -1.61
C ASP A 53 26.64 -17.72 -2.64
N LEU A 54 25.49 -17.78 -3.31
CA LEU A 54 25.07 -16.83 -4.34
C LEU A 54 23.96 -15.92 -3.82
N ASP A 55 23.99 -14.67 -4.26
CA ASP A 55 22.87 -13.75 -4.06
C ASP A 55 21.72 -14.10 -5.03
N PRO A 56 20.46 -13.81 -4.66
CA PRO A 56 19.32 -13.93 -5.56
C PRO A 56 19.53 -13.14 -6.87
N GLY A 57 19.13 -13.73 -8.00
CA GLY A 57 19.31 -13.15 -9.31
C GLY A 57 19.46 -14.16 -10.45
N GLY A 58 19.61 -13.63 -11.66
CA GLY A 58 19.80 -14.39 -12.89
C GLY A 58 21.26 -14.75 -13.15
N TYR A 59 21.53 -16.04 -13.40
CA TYR A 59 22.84 -16.58 -13.70
C TYR A 59 22.81 -17.33 -15.03
N THR A 60 23.70 -16.97 -15.96
CA THR A 60 23.86 -17.65 -17.25
C THR A 60 25.15 -18.46 -17.25
N GLY A 61 25.02 -19.72 -17.61
CA GLY A 61 26.13 -20.68 -17.69
C GLY A 61 26.05 -21.49 -18.98
N TYR A 62 27.12 -22.20 -19.29
CA TYR A 62 27.26 -22.93 -20.54
C TYR A 62 27.76 -24.34 -20.30
N LEU A 63 27.18 -25.29 -21.04
CA LEU A 63 27.69 -26.64 -21.20
C LEU A 63 28.23 -26.76 -22.62
N TYR A 64 29.54 -26.87 -22.75
CA TYR A 64 30.20 -27.07 -24.03
C TYR A 64 30.39 -28.57 -24.27
N PHE A 65 29.62 -29.11 -25.23
CA PHE A 65 29.71 -30.51 -25.62
C PHE A 65 30.79 -30.68 -26.68
N ASN A 66 31.85 -31.39 -26.32
CA ASN A 66 32.89 -31.82 -27.22
C ASN A 66 32.65 -33.28 -27.57
N THR A 67 32.50 -33.61 -28.86
CA THR A 67 32.23 -34.99 -29.30
C THR A 67 33.06 -35.36 -30.51
N ASN A 68 33.18 -36.67 -30.76
CA ASN A 68 33.74 -37.20 -32.01
C ASN A 68 32.73 -37.23 -33.19
N GLY A 69 31.58 -36.58 -33.04
CA GLY A 69 30.56 -36.45 -34.10
C GLY A 69 30.87 -35.37 -35.14
N GLY A 70 32.02 -34.70 -35.05
CA GLY A 70 32.47 -33.67 -35.99
C GLY A 70 32.90 -34.22 -37.36
N SER A 71 33.64 -33.40 -38.12
CA SER A 71 34.11 -33.78 -39.45
C SER A 71 35.21 -34.85 -39.47
N ASP A 72 35.96 -35.01 -38.36
CA ASP A 72 36.96 -36.06 -38.16
C ASP A 72 36.58 -36.90 -36.93
N PRO A 73 36.18 -38.18 -37.11
CA PRO A 73 35.73 -39.05 -36.02
C PRO A 73 36.86 -39.48 -35.07
N ASN A 74 38.11 -39.11 -35.36
CA ASN A 74 39.25 -39.36 -34.46
C ASN A 74 39.55 -38.17 -33.54
N GLN A 75 38.74 -37.10 -33.60
CA GLN A 75 38.94 -35.91 -32.78
C GLN A 75 37.68 -35.61 -31.98
N VAL A 76 37.84 -35.42 -30.67
CA VAL A 76 36.80 -34.86 -29.81
C VAL A 76 36.92 -33.34 -29.89
N VAL A 77 35.93 -32.70 -30.50
CA VAL A 77 35.90 -31.25 -30.71
C VAL A 77 34.55 -30.69 -30.33
N ARG A 78 34.47 -29.39 -30.07
CA ARG A 78 33.21 -28.74 -29.73
C ARG A 78 32.20 -28.88 -30.87
N THR A 79 31.12 -29.60 -30.60
CA THR A 79 30.05 -29.83 -31.56
C THR A 79 28.76 -29.12 -31.17
N ASP A 80 28.58 -28.82 -29.89
CA ASP A 80 27.37 -28.17 -29.41
C ASP A 80 27.64 -27.31 -28.16
N THR A 81 26.72 -26.39 -27.87
CA THR A 81 26.73 -25.54 -26.70
C THR A 81 25.31 -25.38 -26.19
N VAL A 82 25.09 -25.76 -24.93
CA VAL A 82 23.81 -25.55 -24.24
C VAL A 82 23.98 -24.39 -23.27
N GLU A 83 23.20 -23.33 -23.48
CA GLU A 83 23.04 -22.26 -22.48
C GLU A 83 22.08 -22.74 -21.38
N VAL A 84 22.49 -22.52 -20.13
CA VAL A 84 21.69 -22.80 -18.94
C VAL A 84 21.48 -21.49 -18.21
N TYR A 85 20.23 -21.17 -17.93
CA TYR A 85 19.87 -20.02 -17.11
C TYR A 85 19.26 -20.49 -15.79
N MET A 86 19.74 -19.93 -14.69
CA MET A 86 19.20 -20.13 -13.36
C MET A 86 18.71 -18.79 -12.83
N ASN A 87 17.43 -18.70 -12.45
CA ASN A 87 16.93 -17.60 -11.64
C ASN A 87 16.92 -18.05 -10.19
N LEU A 88 17.87 -17.56 -9.39
CA LEU A 88 17.91 -17.86 -7.95
C LEU A 88 17.02 -16.86 -7.23
N LEU A 89 16.06 -17.38 -6.46
CA LEU A 89 15.11 -16.58 -5.69
C LEU A 89 15.63 -16.36 -4.26
N GLU A 90 15.14 -15.31 -3.59
CA GLU A 90 15.38 -15.03 -2.17
C GLU A 90 14.86 -16.17 -1.30
N ASP A 91 13.60 -16.54 -1.51
CA ASP A 91 12.97 -17.69 -0.87
C ASP A 91 11.77 -18.22 -1.68
N ASN A 92 11.03 -19.16 -1.09
CA ASN A 92 9.88 -19.78 -1.72
C ASN A 92 8.62 -18.89 -1.73
N SER A 93 8.59 -17.77 -1.01
CA SER A 93 7.43 -16.85 -1.02
C SER A 93 7.24 -16.15 -2.36
N GLN A 94 8.31 -16.05 -3.16
CA GLN A 94 8.28 -15.48 -4.51
C GLN A 94 7.64 -16.40 -5.55
N ILE A 95 7.27 -17.64 -5.20
CA ILE A 95 6.59 -18.57 -6.11
C ILE A 95 5.19 -18.83 -5.58
N THR A 96 4.19 -18.43 -6.36
CA THR A 96 2.80 -18.77 -6.10
C THR A 96 2.24 -19.59 -7.25
N GLN A 97 1.57 -20.70 -6.95
CA GLN A 97 1.04 -21.64 -7.95
C GLN A 97 -0.44 -21.87 -7.74
N ASP A 98 -1.18 -21.97 -8.83
CA ASP A 98 -2.57 -22.41 -8.81
C ASP A 98 -2.95 -23.13 -10.12
N SER A 99 -4.09 -23.82 -10.08
CA SER A 99 -4.72 -24.41 -11.23
C SER A 99 -6.21 -24.13 -11.23
N VAL A 100 -6.76 -23.77 -12.39
CA VAL A 100 -8.18 -23.48 -12.54
C VAL A 100 -8.81 -24.35 -13.63
N ASP A 101 -10.00 -24.88 -13.32
CA ASP A 101 -10.81 -25.61 -14.27
C ASP A 101 -11.56 -24.64 -15.19
N VAL A 102 -11.36 -24.84 -16.50
CA VAL A 102 -12.00 -24.06 -17.55
C VAL A 102 -13.14 -24.89 -18.13
N PRO A 103 -14.38 -24.39 -18.12
CA PRO A 103 -15.50 -25.09 -18.73
C PRO A 103 -15.42 -25.05 -20.27
N ALA A 104 -16.15 -25.95 -20.92
CA ALA A 104 -16.27 -25.93 -22.38
C ALA A 104 -17.21 -24.80 -22.85
N GLY A 105 -16.92 -24.23 -24.00
CA GLY A 105 -17.66 -23.11 -24.60
C GLY A 105 -17.09 -21.75 -24.24
N ASN A 106 -17.97 -20.73 -24.25
CA ASN A 106 -17.66 -19.37 -23.82
C ASN A 106 -18.04 -19.24 -22.34
N ALA A 107 -17.11 -18.78 -21.52
CA ALA A 107 -17.29 -18.64 -20.07
C ALA A 107 -17.12 -17.17 -19.67
N GLU A 108 -17.64 -16.80 -18.50
CA GLU A 108 -17.28 -15.51 -17.90
C GLU A 108 -15.78 -15.49 -17.56
N PRO A 109 -15.14 -14.31 -17.53
CA PRO A 109 -13.74 -14.17 -17.16
C PRO A 109 -13.43 -14.84 -15.81
N ILE A 110 -12.34 -15.61 -15.79
CA ILE A 110 -11.90 -16.40 -14.65
C ILE A 110 -10.73 -15.68 -13.98
N THR A 111 -10.93 -15.16 -12.78
CA THR A 111 -9.84 -14.64 -11.94
C THR A 111 -9.15 -15.80 -11.23
N LEU A 112 -7.82 -15.87 -11.34
CA LEU A 112 -7.04 -16.88 -10.64
C LEU A 112 -6.69 -16.40 -9.24
N LEU A 113 -6.82 -17.30 -8.28
CA LEU A 113 -6.58 -17.04 -6.86
C LEU A 113 -5.50 -18.00 -6.35
N ASP A 114 -4.74 -17.61 -5.33
CA ASP A 114 -3.84 -18.54 -4.64
C ASP A 114 -4.61 -19.50 -3.70
N SER A 115 -3.90 -20.38 -3.01
CA SER A 115 -4.48 -21.32 -2.05
C SER A 115 -5.21 -20.66 -0.87
N GLU A 116 -4.89 -19.40 -0.61
CA GLU A 116 -5.44 -18.57 0.45
C GLU A 116 -6.64 -17.73 -0.02
N GLY A 117 -6.93 -17.74 -1.33
CA GLY A 117 -8.02 -17.01 -1.97
C GLY A 117 -7.67 -15.59 -2.41
N ASN A 118 -6.40 -15.19 -2.40
CA ASN A 118 -5.95 -13.89 -2.89
C ASN A 118 -5.74 -13.92 -4.41
N PRO A 119 -5.97 -12.81 -5.14
CA PRO A 119 -5.71 -12.76 -6.57
C PRO A 119 -4.24 -13.03 -6.92
N LEU A 120 -4.01 -13.97 -7.84
CA LEU A 120 -2.69 -14.19 -8.43
C LEU A 120 -2.24 -13.09 -9.39
N GLY A 121 -3.14 -12.15 -9.72
CA GLY A 121 -2.91 -11.10 -10.69
C GLY A 121 -3.13 -11.52 -12.14
N LEU A 122 -3.88 -12.61 -12.38
CA LEU A 122 -4.19 -13.13 -13.70
C LEU A 122 -5.70 -13.34 -13.90
N VAL A 123 -6.21 -12.94 -15.05
CA VAL A 123 -7.59 -13.16 -15.49
C VAL A 123 -7.59 -13.85 -16.85
N LEU A 124 -8.36 -14.91 -17.01
CA LEU A 124 -8.50 -15.65 -18.27
C LEU A 124 -9.92 -15.55 -18.78
N ASP A 125 -10.09 -14.96 -19.96
CA ASP A 125 -11.38 -14.86 -20.63
C ASP A 125 -11.39 -15.72 -21.91
N PHE A 126 -12.10 -16.85 -21.85
CA PHE A 126 -12.14 -17.81 -22.95
C PHE A 126 -13.35 -17.56 -23.85
N LEU A 127 -13.09 -17.13 -25.08
CA LEU A 127 -14.11 -17.01 -26.14
C LEU A 127 -14.68 -18.37 -26.56
N ASN A 128 -13.81 -19.40 -26.60
CA ASN A 128 -14.21 -20.78 -26.87
C ASN A 128 -13.14 -21.76 -26.36
N SER A 129 -13.54 -22.68 -25.48
CA SER A 129 -12.70 -23.75 -24.95
C SER A 129 -13.37 -25.12 -25.14
N GLN A 130 -12.57 -26.18 -25.24
CA GLN A 130 -13.06 -27.57 -25.13
C GLN A 130 -13.13 -28.06 -23.67
N GLY A 131 -12.79 -27.19 -22.73
CA GLY A 131 -12.69 -27.50 -21.31
C GLY A 131 -11.40 -28.25 -20.95
N GLY A 132 -10.99 -28.13 -19.70
CA GLY A 132 -9.75 -28.70 -19.15
C GLY A 132 -9.21 -27.84 -18.02
N THR A 133 -7.92 -27.95 -17.72
CA THR A 133 -7.30 -27.24 -16.60
C THR A 133 -6.15 -26.37 -17.09
N VAL A 134 -6.06 -25.15 -16.58
CA VAL A 134 -4.93 -24.24 -16.75
C VAL A 134 -4.12 -24.23 -15.46
N ASN A 135 -2.81 -24.41 -15.54
CA ASN A 135 -1.90 -24.27 -14.40
C ASN A 135 -1.08 -22.99 -14.58
N VAL A 136 -0.93 -22.25 -13.50
CA VAL A 136 -0.19 -20.99 -13.47
C VAL A 136 0.82 -21.02 -12.35
N THR A 137 2.03 -20.57 -12.66
CA THR A 137 3.04 -20.20 -11.68
C THR A 137 3.32 -18.72 -11.84
N ARG A 138 3.08 -17.92 -10.80
CA ARG A 138 3.57 -16.55 -10.66
C ARG A 138 4.93 -16.60 -9.97
N ILE A 139 5.88 -15.87 -10.52
CA ILE A 139 7.22 -15.72 -9.96
C ILE A 139 7.49 -14.23 -9.77
N ASP A 140 7.59 -13.76 -8.53
CA ASP A 140 7.90 -12.38 -8.17
C ASP A 140 9.41 -12.11 -8.23
N ALA A 141 9.97 -12.24 -9.43
CA ALA A 141 11.36 -11.93 -9.73
C ALA A 141 11.49 -11.35 -11.15
N THR A 142 12.67 -10.80 -11.47
CA THR A 142 12.96 -10.37 -12.84
C THR A 142 12.89 -11.56 -13.80
N PRO A 143 12.13 -11.48 -14.91
CA PRO A 143 12.11 -12.53 -15.92
C PRO A 143 13.50 -12.71 -16.57
N PRO A 144 13.78 -13.86 -17.21
CA PRO A 144 15.06 -14.10 -17.86
C PRO A 144 15.35 -13.05 -18.94
N THR A 145 16.18 -12.07 -18.59
CA THR A 145 16.49 -10.90 -19.40
C THR A 145 17.91 -10.41 -19.12
N SER A 146 18.51 -9.77 -20.12
CA SER A 146 19.80 -9.11 -20.06
C SER A 146 19.85 -8.03 -21.13
N ALA A 147 20.90 -7.19 -21.13
CA ALA A 147 21.10 -6.20 -22.18
C ALA A 147 21.24 -6.78 -23.61
N SER A 148 21.50 -8.10 -23.73
CA SER A 148 21.60 -8.81 -25.02
C SER A 148 20.38 -9.64 -25.37
N THR A 149 19.35 -9.67 -24.52
CA THR A 149 18.15 -10.48 -24.76
C THR A 149 17.38 -9.93 -25.96
N PRO A 150 17.13 -10.74 -27.00
CA PRO A 150 16.40 -10.29 -28.18
C PRO A 150 14.91 -10.10 -27.85
N PHE A 151 14.28 -9.16 -28.57
CA PHE A 151 12.84 -8.94 -28.53
C PHE A 151 12.32 -8.55 -29.91
N ASP A 152 11.07 -8.91 -30.18
CA ASP A 152 10.33 -8.50 -31.37
C ASP A 152 9.10 -7.68 -30.96
N ASP A 153 8.99 -6.44 -31.46
CA ASP A 153 7.79 -5.61 -31.31
C ASP A 153 7.16 -5.31 -32.69
N PRO A 154 6.08 -6.02 -33.05
CA PRO A 154 5.35 -5.77 -34.30
C PRO A 154 4.80 -4.34 -34.42
N SER A 155 4.67 -3.61 -33.30
CA SER A 155 4.19 -2.22 -33.26
C SER A 155 5.32 -1.19 -33.19
N SER A 156 6.57 -1.62 -33.01
CA SER A 156 7.77 -0.77 -32.90
C SER A 156 7.67 0.36 -31.86
N GLY A 157 6.92 0.14 -30.78
CA GLY A 157 6.75 1.10 -29.67
C GLY A 157 7.72 0.88 -28.51
N ILE A 158 8.23 -0.34 -28.36
CA ILE A 158 9.28 -0.67 -27.39
C ILE A 158 10.64 -0.60 -28.06
N THR A 159 11.53 0.20 -27.47
CA THR A 159 12.91 0.41 -27.96
C THR A 159 13.96 0.10 -26.90
N ASP A 160 13.60 0.23 -25.62
CA ASP A 160 14.46 -0.12 -24.48
C ASP A 160 13.59 -0.83 -23.43
N PRO A 161 13.33 -2.15 -23.59
CA PRO A 161 12.38 -2.87 -22.76
C PRO A 161 12.86 -2.94 -21.31
N TYR A 162 12.00 -2.52 -20.41
CA TYR A 162 12.19 -2.65 -18.98
C TYR A 162 11.04 -3.48 -18.42
N PHE A 163 11.37 -4.67 -17.91
CA PHE A 163 10.38 -5.67 -17.51
C PHE A 163 9.97 -5.49 -16.04
N ALA A 164 8.71 -5.79 -15.76
CA ALA A 164 8.22 -5.94 -14.40
C ALA A 164 8.99 -7.06 -13.68
N ARG A 165 9.17 -6.92 -12.36
CA ARG A 165 9.78 -7.95 -11.51
C ARG A 165 8.77 -9.04 -11.13
N VAL A 166 7.92 -9.40 -12.08
CA VAL A 166 7.00 -10.53 -11.99
C VAL A 166 6.88 -11.16 -13.37
N TYR A 167 6.81 -12.49 -13.42
CA TYR A 167 6.46 -13.20 -14.64
C TYR A 167 5.62 -14.43 -14.33
N PHE A 168 4.89 -14.88 -15.34
CA PHE A 168 3.91 -15.95 -15.24
C PHE A 168 4.28 -17.08 -16.17
N GLU A 169 4.30 -18.30 -15.66
CA GLU A 169 4.37 -19.51 -16.46
C GLU A 169 2.99 -20.14 -16.50
N ILE A 170 2.39 -20.13 -17.69
CA ILE A 170 1.03 -20.62 -17.91
C ILE A 170 1.13 -21.87 -18.78
N SER A 171 0.43 -22.92 -18.38
CA SER A 171 0.29 -24.14 -19.17
C SER A 171 -1.13 -24.66 -19.09
N ALA A 172 -1.55 -25.47 -20.05
CA ALA A 172 -2.88 -26.09 -20.01
C ALA A 172 -2.84 -27.52 -20.51
N THR A 173 -3.81 -28.31 -20.05
CA THR A 173 -3.97 -29.72 -20.43
C THR A 173 -4.98 -29.93 -21.58
N PHE A 174 -5.40 -28.84 -22.23
CA PHE A 174 -6.40 -28.89 -23.29
C PHE A 174 -5.98 -29.78 -24.46
N SER A 175 -6.94 -30.55 -24.99
CA SER A 175 -6.81 -31.23 -26.27
C SER A 175 -7.68 -30.50 -27.30
N GLY A 176 -7.14 -29.47 -27.97
CA GLY A 176 -7.86 -28.75 -29.02
C GLY A 176 -7.46 -27.28 -29.15
N SER A 177 -7.97 -26.63 -30.20
CA SER A 177 -7.81 -25.19 -30.39
C SER A 177 -8.72 -24.39 -29.45
N TYR A 178 -8.21 -23.28 -28.94
CA TYR A 178 -8.93 -22.32 -28.12
C TYR A 178 -8.52 -20.89 -28.47
N ALA A 179 -9.33 -19.93 -28.06
CA ALA A 179 -9.01 -18.51 -28.09
C ALA A 179 -9.28 -17.94 -26.69
N VAL A 180 -8.28 -17.25 -26.15
CA VAL A 180 -8.32 -16.70 -24.78
C VAL A 180 -7.72 -15.30 -24.78
N ASP A 181 -8.38 -14.39 -24.06
CA ASP A 181 -7.79 -13.12 -23.67
C ASP A 181 -7.13 -13.31 -22.30
N ILE A 182 -5.85 -12.96 -22.19
CA ILE A 182 -5.05 -13.14 -20.98
C ILE A 182 -4.85 -11.77 -20.34
N GLY A 183 -5.55 -11.52 -19.25
CA GLY A 183 -5.47 -10.29 -18.45
C GLY A 183 -4.45 -10.40 -17.34
N PHE A 184 -3.64 -9.37 -17.17
CA PHE A 184 -2.72 -9.19 -16.04
C PHE A 184 -3.21 -8.02 -15.20
N ASP A 185 -3.54 -8.30 -13.94
CA ASP A 185 -3.92 -7.27 -12.97
C ASP A 185 -2.65 -6.55 -12.50
N TYR A 186 -2.45 -5.36 -13.06
CA TYR A 186 -1.26 -4.58 -12.80
C TYR A 186 -1.32 -3.83 -11.46
N SER A 187 -2.46 -3.84 -10.76
CA SER A 187 -2.51 -3.32 -9.37
C SER A 187 -1.73 -4.20 -8.39
N THR A 188 -1.44 -5.45 -8.78
CA THR A 188 -0.59 -6.38 -8.02
C THR A 188 0.90 -6.25 -8.35
N ILE A 189 1.28 -5.28 -9.18
CA ILE A 189 2.63 -5.05 -9.66
C ILE A 189 3.08 -3.67 -9.19
N PRO A 190 4.08 -3.57 -8.30
CA PRO A 190 4.50 -2.29 -7.78
C PRO A 190 5.16 -1.43 -8.87
N GLY A 191 5.08 -0.11 -8.74
CA GLY A 191 5.78 0.84 -9.60
C GLY A 191 5.18 1.04 -10.99
N VAL A 192 3.89 0.77 -11.16
CA VAL A 192 3.12 1.10 -12.37
C VAL A 192 2.62 2.54 -12.28
N GLN A 193 3.34 3.46 -12.93
CA GLN A 193 3.09 4.90 -12.90
C GLN A 193 2.19 5.37 -14.05
N ASP A 194 2.29 4.72 -15.22
CA ASP A 194 1.45 4.99 -16.38
C ASP A 194 0.99 3.65 -17.01
N ALA A 195 -0.22 3.24 -16.65
CA ALA A 195 -0.84 2.02 -17.16
C ALA A 195 -1.02 2.04 -18.69
N SER A 196 -1.13 3.22 -19.32
CA SER A 196 -1.31 3.33 -20.77
C SER A 196 -0.06 2.95 -21.57
N MET A 197 1.10 2.94 -20.90
CA MET A 197 2.39 2.55 -21.48
C MET A 197 2.70 1.05 -21.29
N LEU A 198 1.85 0.30 -20.57
CA LEU A 198 2.06 -1.12 -20.35
C LEU A 198 1.98 -1.92 -21.65
N ARG A 199 2.93 -2.85 -21.80
CA ARG A 199 2.98 -3.85 -22.85
C ARG A 199 3.10 -5.22 -22.23
N ILE A 200 2.68 -6.23 -22.99
CA ILE A 200 2.78 -7.64 -22.62
C ILE A 200 3.77 -8.29 -23.57
N ALA A 201 4.66 -9.13 -23.04
CA ALA A 201 5.49 -9.99 -23.85
C ALA A 201 5.33 -11.45 -23.44
N LYS A 202 5.59 -12.34 -24.39
CA LYS A 202 5.63 -13.79 -24.19
C LYS A 202 6.84 -14.41 -24.84
N ARG A 203 7.12 -15.67 -24.50
CA ARG A 203 8.19 -16.45 -25.15
C ARG A 203 7.65 -17.74 -25.73
N SER A 204 8.38 -18.29 -26.71
CA SER A 204 8.04 -19.59 -27.30
C SER A 204 8.50 -20.75 -26.41
N LEU A 205 9.59 -20.54 -25.67
CA LEU A 205 10.18 -21.51 -24.74
C LEU A 205 10.46 -20.87 -23.38
N ASN A 206 10.35 -21.66 -22.32
CA ASN A 206 10.78 -21.27 -20.97
C ASN A 206 12.31 -21.41 -20.87
N ALA A 207 13.05 -20.56 -21.58
CA ALA A 207 14.50 -20.66 -21.77
C ALA A 207 15.26 -19.44 -21.22
N GLY A 208 16.59 -19.47 -21.25
CA GLY A 208 17.46 -18.42 -20.71
C GLY A 208 17.42 -17.10 -21.46
N VAL A 209 18.39 -16.21 -21.22
CA VAL A 209 18.41 -14.84 -21.76
C VAL A 209 18.52 -14.77 -23.28
N SER A 210 18.93 -15.84 -23.97
CA SER A 210 19.07 -15.89 -25.42
C SER A 210 17.75 -16.08 -26.19
N GLU A 211 16.70 -16.55 -25.53
CA GLU A 211 15.40 -16.75 -26.17
C GLU A 211 14.70 -15.38 -26.39
N GLU A 212 13.93 -15.24 -27.47
CA GLU A 212 13.34 -13.94 -27.82
C GLU A 212 12.03 -13.67 -27.05
N TRP A 213 11.87 -12.43 -26.57
CA TRP A 213 10.60 -11.93 -26.08
C TRP A 213 9.76 -11.38 -27.24
N ASN A 214 8.62 -12.02 -27.50
CA ASN A 214 7.66 -11.60 -28.50
C ASN A 214 6.64 -10.67 -27.84
N ILE A 215 6.68 -9.38 -28.19
CA ILE A 215 5.80 -8.38 -27.61
C ILE A 215 4.45 -8.43 -28.33
N ILE A 216 3.38 -8.47 -27.55
CA ILE A 216 2.02 -8.43 -28.07
C ILE A 216 1.80 -7.07 -28.73
N SER A 217 1.35 -7.09 -29.99
CA SER A 217 1.09 -5.85 -30.74
C SER A 217 0.08 -4.97 -30.01
N GLN A 218 0.17 -3.65 -30.20
CA GLN A 218 -0.78 -2.72 -29.58
C GLN A 218 -2.23 -2.98 -30.01
N ALA A 219 -2.45 -3.44 -31.24
CA ALA A 219 -3.78 -3.79 -31.74
C ALA A 219 -4.39 -5.04 -31.06
N ALA A 220 -3.56 -5.86 -30.41
CA ALA A 220 -3.96 -7.03 -29.63
C ALA A 220 -3.72 -6.83 -28.13
N THR A 221 -3.46 -5.60 -27.70
CA THR A 221 -3.31 -5.23 -26.29
C THR A 221 -4.46 -4.30 -25.92
N ASN A 222 -5.16 -4.61 -24.83
CA ASN A 222 -6.21 -3.74 -24.30
C ASN A 222 -5.91 -3.40 -22.85
N VAL A 223 -5.72 -2.11 -22.55
CA VAL A 223 -5.54 -1.62 -21.18
C VAL A 223 -6.90 -1.18 -20.65
N ASP A 224 -7.41 -1.92 -19.68
CA ASP A 224 -8.61 -1.58 -18.92
C ASP A 224 -8.18 -0.85 -17.63
N MET A 225 -8.28 0.48 -17.67
CA MET A 225 -7.91 1.34 -16.54
C MET A 225 -8.97 1.34 -15.42
N ASP A 226 -10.20 0.94 -15.72
CA ASP A 226 -11.27 0.93 -14.72
C ASP A 226 -11.14 -0.29 -13.80
N ASN A 227 -10.65 -1.42 -14.34
CA ASN A 227 -10.46 -2.67 -13.60
C ASN A 227 -9.00 -3.00 -13.27
N ASN A 228 -8.05 -2.12 -13.59
CA ASN A 228 -6.61 -2.33 -13.42
C ASN A 228 -6.03 -3.55 -14.15
N ILE A 229 -6.55 -3.89 -15.32
CA ILE A 229 -6.11 -5.07 -16.08
C ILE A 229 -5.56 -4.68 -17.44
N VAL A 230 -4.45 -5.31 -17.86
CA VAL A 230 -3.99 -5.25 -19.25
C VAL A 230 -4.13 -6.63 -19.91
N TYR A 231 -4.85 -6.68 -21.02
CA TYR A 231 -5.17 -7.92 -21.75
C TYR A 231 -4.30 -8.11 -22.98
N ALA A 232 -3.78 -9.32 -23.15
CA ALA A 232 -3.32 -9.85 -24.43
C ALA A 232 -4.50 -10.58 -25.10
N GLN A 233 -5.03 -10.01 -26.18
CA GLN A 233 -6.27 -10.49 -26.79
C GLN A 233 -6.03 -11.61 -27.80
N ASN A 234 -6.99 -12.52 -27.90
CA ASN A 234 -7.10 -13.59 -28.90
C ASN A 234 -5.84 -14.47 -28.99
N GLN A 235 -5.33 -14.88 -27.83
CA GLN A 235 -4.20 -15.79 -27.72
C GLN A 235 -4.68 -17.24 -27.89
N SER A 236 -3.80 -18.09 -28.42
CA SER A 236 -4.10 -19.50 -28.74
C SER A 236 -3.07 -20.48 -28.16
N GLY A 237 -2.22 -19.98 -27.25
CA GLY A 237 -1.15 -20.75 -26.63
C GLY A 237 -0.75 -20.10 -25.32
N PHE A 238 -0.26 -20.93 -24.40
CA PHE A 238 0.34 -20.50 -23.14
C PHE A 238 1.84 -20.81 -23.14
N SER A 239 2.58 -20.07 -22.31
CA SER A 239 4.03 -20.11 -22.20
C SER A 239 4.44 -19.25 -21.01
N GLN A 240 5.63 -18.65 -21.04
CA GLN A 240 6.06 -17.61 -20.12
C GLN A 240 5.61 -16.22 -20.60
N TRP A 241 5.10 -15.41 -19.67
CA TRP A 241 4.56 -14.07 -19.91
C TRP A 241 5.09 -13.07 -18.90
N ALA A 242 5.27 -11.82 -19.32
CA ALA A 242 5.66 -10.73 -18.44
C ALA A 242 5.07 -9.39 -18.92
N LEU A 243 4.88 -8.47 -17.98
CA LEU A 243 4.63 -7.06 -18.30
C LEU A 243 5.95 -6.31 -18.48
N LEU A 244 5.92 -5.29 -19.31
CA LEU A 244 7.02 -4.38 -19.54
C LEU A 244 6.53 -3.00 -19.98
N SER A 245 7.45 -2.04 -20.00
CA SER A 245 7.33 -0.75 -20.70
C SER A 245 8.71 -0.36 -21.25
N ASN A 246 8.88 0.84 -21.81
CA ASN A 246 10.23 1.37 -21.99
C ASN A 246 10.81 1.79 -20.63
N THR A 247 12.14 1.77 -20.53
CA THR A 247 12.88 2.35 -19.40
C THR A 247 12.42 3.77 -19.12
N GLY A 248 12.01 4.03 -17.88
CA GLY A 248 11.58 5.36 -17.41
C GLY A 248 10.09 5.67 -17.57
N GLU A 249 9.31 4.80 -18.22
CA GLU A 249 7.84 4.93 -18.25
C GLU A 249 7.19 4.35 -16.97
N ASN A 250 7.67 3.20 -16.51
CA ASN A 250 7.28 2.57 -15.25
C ASN A 250 8.53 2.10 -14.51
N SER A 251 8.54 2.21 -13.17
CA SER A 251 9.69 1.82 -12.35
C SER A 251 9.70 0.33 -12.03
N PHE A 252 8.52 -0.31 -12.04
CA PHE A 252 8.30 -1.70 -11.60
C PHE A 252 8.95 -2.06 -10.25
N ILE A 253 9.15 -1.03 -9.45
CA ILE A 253 9.62 -1.06 -8.08
C ILE A 253 8.79 -0.03 -7.35
N ASP A 254 8.41 -0.37 -6.13
CA ASP A 254 7.70 0.56 -5.29
C ASP A 254 8.65 1.65 -4.82
N VAL A 255 8.18 2.88 -4.98
CA VAL A 255 8.85 4.13 -4.62
C VAL A 255 7.87 5.12 -3.98
N SER A 256 6.64 4.66 -3.73
CA SER A 256 5.56 5.45 -3.17
C SER A 256 5.50 5.22 -1.68
N ALA A 257 5.01 6.21 -0.93
CA ALA A 257 4.66 6.00 0.47
C ALA A 257 3.17 5.60 0.55
N PRO A 258 2.74 4.99 1.67
CA PRO A 258 1.36 4.57 1.83
C PRO A 258 0.33 5.69 1.62
N ALA A 259 -0.75 5.40 0.92
CA ALA A 259 -1.86 6.31 0.73
C ALA A 259 -2.85 6.22 1.90
N ILE A 260 -2.90 7.28 2.73
CA ILE A 260 -3.83 7.40 3.87
C ILE A 260 -5.11 8.14 3.43
N GLN A 261 -6.27 7.48 3.53
CA GLN A 261 -7.56 8.12 3.26
C GLN A 261 -8.09 8.91 4.48
N ALA A 262 -9.19 9.64 4.29
CA ALA A 262 -9.85 10.34 5.39
C ALA A 262 -10.36 9.35 6.44
N ALA A 263 -10.02 9.60 7.70
CA ALA A 263 -10.45 8.78 8.82
C ALA A 263 -11.91 9.07 9.23
N VAL A 264 -12.58 8.05 9.75
CA VAL A 264 -13.95 8.11 10.28
C VAL A 264 -13.90 7.88 11.78
N LEU A 265 -14.56 8.75 12.55
CA LEU A 265 -14.67 8.64 14.00
C LEU A 265 -16.01 8.04 14.39
N THR A 266 -16.00 7.19 15.41
CA THR A 266 -17.19 6.67 16.07
C THR A 266 -17.06 6.86 17.58
N PRO A 267 -17.93 7.68 18.21
CA PRO A 267 -18.95 8.53 17.58
C PRO A 267 -18.35 9.65 16.72
N SER A 268 -19.15 10.21 15.79
CA SER A 268 -18.73 11.34 14.94
C SER A 268 -18.64 12.66 15.71
N ASP A 269 -19.46 12.81 16.75
CA ASP A 269 -19.55 13.99 17.62
C ASP A 269 -19.34 13.57 19.08
N PRO A 270 -18.10 13.27 19.48
CA PRO A 270 -17.82 12.66 20.77
C PRO A 270 -18.15 13.56 21.96
N GLY A 271 -18.66 12.96 23.04
CA GLY A 271 -18.77 13.59 24.35
C GLY A 271 -17.48 13.52 25.16
N ALA A 272 -17.32 14.44 26.11
CA ALA A 272 -16.25 14.36 27.09
C ALA A 272 -16.42 13.08 27.93
N LEU A 273 -15.30 12.38 28.19
CA LEU A 273 -15.28 11.07 28.84
C LEU A 273 -16.01 9.97 28.05
N GLU A 274 -16.18 10.17 26.74
CA GLU A 274 -16.59 9.13 25.81
C GLU A 274 -15.38 8.59 25.04
N GLU A 275 -15.33 7.28 24.84
CA GLU A 275 -14.28 6.64 24.06
C GLU A 275 -14.49 6.93 22.56
N VAL A 276 -13.42 7.15 21.81
CA VAL A 276 -13.48 7.43 20.38
C VAL A 276 -12.71 6.39 19.59
N THR A 277 -13.41 5.67 18.72
CA THR A 277 -12.79 4.76 17.76
C THR A 277 -12.55 5.47 16.44
N LEU A 278 -11.30 5.46 15.98
CA LEU A 278 -10.90 5.92 14.67
C LEU A 278 -10.76 4.71 13.73
N THR A 279 -11.30 4.85 12.52
CA THR A 279 -11.13 3.88 11.43
C THR A 279 -10.61 4.59 10.19
N VAL A 280 -9.64 4.02 9.49
CA VAL A 280 -9.00 4.62 8.32
C VAL A 280 -8.66 3.54 7.29
N ILE A 281 -8.70 3.90 6.01
CA ILE A 281 -8.17 3.06 4.94
C ILE A 281 -6.75 3.50 4.60
N ILE A 282 -5.80 2.57 4.62
CA ILE A 282 -4.40 2.79 4.25
C ILE A 282 -4.02 1.74 3.21
N ASN A 283 -3.60 2.18 2.03
CA ASN A 283 -3.19 1.28 0.94
C ASN A 283 -1.74 1.54 0.55
N ASP A 284 -1.06 0.48 0.15
CA ASP A 284 0.27 0.52 -0.44
C ASP A 284 0.46 -0.70 -1.35
N GLU A 285 1.35 -0.60 -2.34
CA GLU A 285 1.61 -1.65 -3.32
C GLU A 285 2.46 -2.79 -2.75
N THR A 286 3.33 -2.51 -1.77
CA THR A 286 4.19 -3.50 -1.13
C THR A 286 3.73 -3.92 0.27
N GLY A 287 2.72 -3.24 0.81
CA GLY A 287 2.14 -3.55 2.10
C GLY A 287 2.47 -2.48 3.15
N ILE A 288 1.99 -2.68 4.37
CA ILE A 288 2.13 -1.71 5.45
C ILE A 288 2.90 -2.35 6.60
N ALA A 289 4.12 -1.88 6.86
CA ALA A 289 4.94 -2.33 7.98
C ALA A 289 4.39 -1.82 9.31
N ASN A 290 4.01 -0.54 9.37
CA ASN A 290 3.39 0.03 10.56
C ASN A 290 2.46 1.20 10.26
N ALA A 291 1.44 1.36 11.11
CA ALA A 291 0.52 2.49 11.08
C ALA A 291 0.21 2.94 12.51
N ASN A 292 0.29 4.24 12.76
CA ASN A 292 0.12 4.83 14.08
C ASN A 292 -0.81 6.03 14.04
N LEU A 293 -1.72 6.09 15.00
CA LEU A 293 -2.51 7.27 15.32
C LEU A 293 -1.76 8.11 16.35
N HIS A 294 -1.48 9.35 16.01
CA HIS A 294 -0.95 10.35 16.94
C HIS A 294 -2.07 11.30 17.33
N TYR A 295 -2.33 11.46 18.63
CA TYR A 295 -3.39 12.37 19.11
C TYR A 295 -2.98 13.14 20.37
N THR A 296 -3.64 14.27 20.60
CA THR A 296 -3.49 15.11 21.80
C THR A 296 -4.74 15.93 22.08
N GLN A 297 -4.78 16.60 23.22
CA GLN A 297 -5.85 17.55 23.57
C GLN A 297 -5.49 18.97 23.13
N GLY A 298 -6.50 19.81 22.88
CA GLY A 298 -6.29 21.24 22.63
C GLY A 298 -5.48 21.89 23.75
N GLY A 299 -4.47 22.67 23.38
CA GLY A 299 -3.55 23.35 24.31
C GLY A 299 -2.36 22.51 24.79
N SER A 300 -2.23 21.26 24.34
CA SER A 300 -1.03 20.43 24.55
C SER A 300 -0.14 20.43 23.31
N GLU A 301 1.18 20.41 23.50
CA GLU A 301 2.17 20.26 22.43
C GLU A 301 2.69 18.81 22.30
N THR A 302 2.29 17.93 23.22
CA THR A 302 2.77 16.53 23.27
C THR A 302 1.71 15.58 22.76
N PHE A 303 2.06 14.78 21.74
CA PHE A 303 1.19 13.74 21.19
C PHE A 303 1.42 12.40 21.88
N SER A 304 0.32 11.75 22.22
CA SER A 304 0.26 10.32 22.49
C SER A 304 0.21 9.54 21.17
N SER A 305 0.62 8.28 21.19
CA SER A 305 0.61 7.40 20.01
C SER A 305 -0.08 6.07 20.31
N LEU A 306 -0.88 5.59 19.37
CA LEU A 306 -1.53 4.28 19.38
C LEU A 306 -1.24 3.56 18.07
N VAL A 307 -0.91 2.27 18.16
CA VAL A 307 -0.79 1.42 16.97
C VAL A 307 -2.18 1.18 16.38
N LEU A 308 -2.29 1.39 15.08
CA LEU A 308 -3.49 1.04 14.32
C LEU A 308 -3.48 -0.46 14.00
N SER A 309 -4.56 -1.15 14.35
CA SER A 309 -4.71 -2.59 14.08
C SER A 309 -5.51 -2.82 12.81
N VAL A 310 -5.10 -3.81 12.00
CA VAL A 310 -5.86 -4.25 10.82
C VAL A 310 -7.19 -4.84 11.29
N THR A 311 -8.28 -4.35 10.70
CA THR A 311 -9.65 -4.85 10.94
C THR A 311 -10.07 -5.79 9.80
N SER A 312 -9.82 -5.39 8.55
CA SER A 312 -10.04 -6.21 7.34
C SER A 312 -9.37 -5.55 6.14
N GLY A 313 -8.59 -6.31 5.35
CA GLY A 313 -7.89 -5.76 4.18
C GLY A 313 -7.11 -4.49 4.54
N SER A 314 -7.34 -3.41 3.80
CA SER A 314 -6.72 -2.10 3.99
C SER A 314 -7.34 -1.24 5.10
N SER A 315 -8.28 -1.77 5.90
CA SER A 315 -8.96 -1.02 6.97
C SER A 315 -8.24 -1.18 8.31
N TYR A 316 -7.87 -0.05 8.91
CA TYR A 316 -7.13 0.06 10.15
C TYR A 316 -7.93 0.80 11.22
N SER A 317 -7.76 0.42 12.49
CA SER A 317 -8.49 1.06 13.60
C SER A 317 -7.69 1.17 14.90
N ALA A 318 -7.94 2.23 15.65
CA ALA A 318 -7.43 2.45 17.00
C ALA A 318 -8.48 3.20 17.84
N THR A 319 -8.42 3.01 19.15
CA THR A 319 -9.39 3.57 20.08
C THR A 319 -8.71 4.49 21.08
N ILE A 320 -9.10 5.77 21.06
CA ILE A 320 -8.65 6.79 22.01
C ILE A 320 -9.42 6.59 23.32
N PRO A 321 -8.75 6.37 24.47
CA PRO A 321 -9.39 6.16 25.75
C PRO A 321 -10.26 7.35 26.16
N SER A 322 -11.41 7.08 26.79
CA SER A 322 -12.31 8.13 27.27
C SER A 322 -11.66 9.13 28.23
N SER A 323 -10.65 8.72 29.01
CA SER A 323 -9.89 9.62 29.89
C SER A 323 -9.20 10.77 29.16
N ASP A 324 -8.89 10.55 27.88
CA ASP A 324 -8.10 11.47 27.07
C ASP A 324 -9.02 12.34 26.19
N VAL A 325 -10.31 11.99 26.09
CA VAL A 325 -11.35 12.76 25.42
C VAL A 325 -11.96 13.74 26.40
N THR A 326 -11.56 15.01 26.28
CA THR A 326 -12.01 16.08 27.18
C THR A 326 -12.59 17.25 26.40
N ARG A 327 -13.26 18.16 27.10
CA ARG A 327 -13.79 19.43 26.55
C ARG A 327 -12.74 20.35 25.90
N ASN A 328 -11.47 19.99 25.95
CA ASN A 328 -10.40 20.69 25.22
C ASN A 328 -10.32 20.25 23.74
N GLY A 329 -11.13 19.26 23.34
CA GLY A 329 -11.11 18.67 22.00
C GLY A 329 -9.98 17.66 21.82
N LEU A 330 -9.97 17.03 20.66
CA LEU A 330 -8.88 16.17 20.20
C LEU A 330 -8.22 16.75 18.97
N ILE A 331 -6.91 16.62 18.86
CA ILE A 331 -6.14 16.93 17.66
C ILE A 331 -5.41 15.64 17.29
N TYR A 332 -5.51 15.19 16.05
CA TYR A 332 -4.83 13.97 15.63
C TYR A 332 -4.29 14.02 14.20
N TYR A 333 -3.34 13.15 13.91
CA TYR A 333 -2.89 12.79 12.57
C TYR A 333 -2.48 11.31 12.54
N ILE A 334 -2.36 10.75 11.35
CA ILE A 334 -1.98 9.35 11.14
C ILE A 334 -0.63 9.32 10.43
N GLN A 335 0.24 8.42 10.85
CA GLN A 335 1.50 8.11 10.17
C GLN A 335 1.46 6.65 9.73
N ALA A 336 1.85 6.37 8.49
CA ALA A 336 2.00 5.01 7.97
C ALA A 336 3.37 4.84 7.30
N GLU A 337 3.90 3.63 7.37
CA GLU A 337 5.17 3.20 6.78
C GLU A 337 4.97 1.85 6.10
N ASP A 338 5.46 1.72 4.87
CA ASP A 338 5.47 0.45 4.12
C ASP A 338 6.66 -0.44 4.49
N ASP A 339 6.72 -1.64 3.90
CA ASP A 339 7.79 -2.62 4.12
C ASP A 339 9.16 -2.19 3.56
N LEU A 340 9.20 -1.17 2.70
CA LEU A 340 10.41 -0.57 2.14
C LEU A 340 10.89 0.66 2.94
N GLY A 341 10.11 1.11 3.92
CA GLY A 341 10.41 2.24 4.80
C GLY A 341 10.02 3.61 4.25
N PHE A 342 9.16 3.72 3.23
CA PHE A 342 8.60 5.03 2.87
C PHE A 342 7.47 5.40 3.82
N VAL A 343 7.44 6.68 4.21
CA VAL A 343 6.55 7.18 5.27
C VAL A 343 5.60 8.24 4.71
N SER A 344 4.33 8.12 5.06
CA SER A 344 3.32 9.16 4.83
C SER A 344 2.70 9.64 6.14
N ILE A 345 2.28 10.90 6.14
CA ILE A 345 1.64 11.56 7.29
C ILE A 345 0.38 12.26 6.76
N SER A 346 -0.76 12.00 7.40
CA SER A 346 -2.02 12.67 7.06
C SER A 346 -2.03 14.14 7.49
N ASP A 347 -3.04 14.89 7.03
CA ASP A 347 -3.35 16.18 7.62
C ASP A 347 -3.63 16.06 9.13
N THR A 348 -3.35 17.14 9.86
CA THR A 348 -3.71 17.27 11.28
C THR A 348 -5.15 17.77 11.40
N ILE A 349 -5.99 17.00 12.07
CA ILE A 349 -7.43 17.25 12.20
C ILE A 349 -7.78 17.57 13.65
N GLY A 350 -8.61 18.59 13.85
CA GLY A 350 -9.24 18.90 15.14
C GLY A 350 -10.65 18.33 15.21
N VAL A 351 -10.97 17.67 16.32
CA VAL A 351 -12.29 17.13 16.66
C VAL A 351 -12.87 17.90 17.84
N GLU A 352 -14.03 18.49 17.62
CA GLU A 352 -14.79 19.16 18.68
C GLU A 352 -15.42 18.11 19.59
N VAL A 353 -15.27 18.30 20.90
CA VAL A 353 -15.82 17.40 21.93
C VAL A 353 -16.96 18.13 22.66
N ASN A 354 -18.11 17.47 22.76
CA ASN A 354 -19.29 17.93 23.47
C ASN A 354 -19.14 17.77 24.98
N PHE A 355 -19.74 18.66 25.77
CA PHE A 355 -19.76 18.56 27.23
C PHE A 355 -21.14 18.94 27.78
N SER A 356 -21.48 18.37 28.94
CA SER A 356 -22.77 18.57 29.60
C SER A 356 -22.79 19.89 30.39
N SER A 357 -24.01 20.35 30.70
CA SER A 357 -24.20 21.46 31.64
C SER A 357 -23.50 21.19 32.97
N GLY A 358 -22.71 22.15 33.45
CA GLY A 358 -21.91 22.00 34.66
C GLY A 358 -20.46 21.56 34.44
N ASP A 359 -20.13 20.95 33.29
CA ASP A 359 -18.79 20.37 33.06
C ASP A 359 -17.70 21.44 32.92
N LEU A 360 -18.07 22.62 32.41
CA LEU A 360 -17.22 23.81 32.38
C LEU A 360 -17.68 24.80 33.46
N SER A 361 -16.88 24.94 34.50
CA SER A 361 -17.13 25.84 35.62
C SER A 361 -15.86 26.55 36.06
N THR A 362 -16.03 27.54 36.92
CA THR A 362 -14.91 28.19 37.61
C THR A 362 -14.00 27.20 38.34
N SER A 363 -14.53 26.08 38.82
CA SER A 363 -13.76 25.04 39.53
C SER A 363 -13.14 23.98 38.61
N SER A 364 -13.80 23.64 37.49
CA SER A 364 -13.34 22.59 36.58
C SER A 364 -12.39 23.12 35.50
N ALA A 365 -12.45 24.41 35.17
CA ALA A 365 -11.58 25.03 34.17
C ALA A 365 -10.11 24.95 34.59
N LEU A 366 -9.27 24.43 33.67
CA LEU A 366 -7.84 24.26 33.91
C LEU A 366 -7.19 25.61 34.20
N SER A 367 -6.39 25.69 35.26
CA SER A 367 -5.71 26.93 35.69
C SER A 367 -6.64 28.11 35.96
N SER A 368 -7.90 27.85 36.32
CA SER A 368 -8.83 28.90 36.72
C SER A 368 -8.26 29.72 37.87
N ALA A 369 -8.21 31.04 37.70
CA ALA A 369 -7.82 31.98 38.75
C ALA A 369 -8.82 32.00 39.94
N TYR A 370 -10.01 31.42 39.76
CA TYR A 370 -11.11 31.42 40.71
C TYR A 370 -11.64 30.00 40.90
N SER A 371 -10.76 29.01 41.10
CA SER A 371 -11.13 27.61 41.26
C SER A 371 -12.06 27.33 42.45
N THR A 372 -12.11 28.24 43.43
CA THR A 372 -13.03 28.18 44.57
C THR A 372 -14.27 29.04 44.40
N GLY A 373 -14.48 29.64 43.23
CA GLY A 373 -15.58 30.54 42.93
C GLY A 373 -15.19 32.02 42.87
N PHE A 374 -16.11 32.83 42.34
CA PHE A 374 -15.92 34.23 42.00
C PHE A 374 -16.13 35.14 43.22
N PRO A 375 -15.19 36.05 43.54
CA PRO A 375 -15.25 36.86 44.76
C PRO A 375 -16.37 37.91 44.73
N ILE A 376 -16.93 38.23 45.90
CA ILE A 376 -17.92 39.30 46.03
C ILE A 376 -17.28 40.69 45.98
N ASP A 377 -18.00 41.66 45.44
CA ASP A 377 -17.61 43.08 45.45
C ASP A 377 -16.25 43.35 44.77
N LYS A 378 -15.97 42.61 43.70
CA LYS A 378 -14.77 42.78 42.87
C LYS A 378 -15.11 42.76 41.38
N TRP A 379 -14.47 43.64 40.62
CA TRP A 379 -14.49 43.58 39.15
C TRP A 379 -13.53 42.50 38.68
N ARG A 380 -14.00 41.61 37.79
CA ARG A 380 -13.14 40.68 37.06
C ARG A 380 -13.50 40.65 35.59
N MET A 381 -12.51 40.32 34.79
CA MET A 381 -12.71 39.99 33.40
C MET A 381 -12.99 38.49 33.28
N ILE A 382 -14.01 38.14 32.49
CA ILE A 382 -14.36 36.75 32.16
C ILE A 382 -14.42 36.59 30.64
N SER A 383 -14.25 35.36 30.17
CA SER A 383 -14.41 34.98 28.77
C SER A 383 -14.85 33.53 28.70
N ILE A 384 -15.60 33.18 27.65
CA ILE A 384 -16.06 31.81 27.41
C ILE A 384 -15.49 31.38 26.05
N PRO A 385 -14.38 30.63 26.02
CA PRO A 385 -13.74 30.20 24.77
C PRO A 385 -14.50 29.05 24.09
N ALA A 386 -15.25 28.25 24.85
CA ALA A 386 -16.12 27.20 24.33
C ALA A 386 -17.29 27.75 23.52
N LYS A 387 -17.85 26.92 22.64
CA LYS A 387 -19.09 27.23 21.91
C LYS A 387 -20.26 26.62 22.68
N LEU A 388 -21.05 27.47 23.33
CA LEU A 388 -22.18 27.04 24.14
C LEU A 388 -23.44 26.86 23.28
N ASP A 389 -24.25 25.85 23.60
CA ASP A 389 -25.56 25.64 22.99
C ASP A 389 -26.51 26.80 23.31
N ASP A 390 -26.43 27.27 24.55
CA ASP A 390 -27.07 28.49 25.01
C ASP A 390 -26.02 29.47 25.52
N TYR A 391 -25.91 30.60 24.82
CA TYR A 391 -24.95 31.66 25.11
C TYR A 391 -25.63 32.94 25.64
N GLN A 392 -26.91 32.88 26.03
CA GLN A 392 -27.57 34.00 26.69
C GLN A 392 -26.93 34.25 28.05
N VAL A 393 -26.53 35.50 28.35
CA VAL A 393 -25.88 35.84 29.62
C VAL A 393 -26.73 35.45 30.83
N GLY A 394 -28.06 35.57 30.71
CA GLY A 394 -28.99 35.17 31.76
C GLY A 394 -29.04 33.67 32.05
N ASN A 395 -28.70 32.82 31.07
CA ASN A 395 -28.73 31.36 31.22
C ASN A 395 -27.35 30.75 31.49
N VAL A 396 -26.29 31.54 31.29
CA VAL A 396 -24.90 31.09 31.46
C VAL A 396 -24.32 31.48 32.81
N ILE A 397 -24.75 32.60 33.39
CA ILE A 397 -24.34 33.04 34.74
C ILE A 397 -25.51 33.58 35.57
N GLY A 398 -26.66 33.82 34.95
CA GLY A 398 -27.80 34.47 35.60
C GLY A 398 -28.64 33.51 36.42
N ASP A 399 -28.51 32.20 36.21
CA ASP A 399 -29.11 31.14 37.00
C ASP A 399 -28.48 31.07 38.40
N GLU A 400 -27.17 31.28 38.54
CA GLU A 400 -26.55 31.39 39.88
C GLU A 400 -26.62 32.81 40.46
N LEU A 401 -26.45 33.85 39.63
CA LEU A 401 -26.47 35.25 40.08
C LEU A 401 -27.88 35.82 40.33
N GLY A 402 -28.92 35.11 39.88
CA GLY A 402 -30.30 35.55 39.94
C GLY A 402 -30.58 36.79 39.08
N SER A 403 -31.73 37.44 39.35
CA SER A 403 -32.18 38.60 38.55
C SER A 403 -31.16 39.74 38.53
N GLN A 404 -30.82 40.20 37.32
CA GLN A 404 -29.87 41.28 37.11
C GLN A 404 -30.44 42.64 37.53
N THR A 405 -29.76 43.29 38.48
CA THR A 405 -30.05 44.65 38.95
C THR A 405 -28.74 45.38 39.23
N SER A 406 -28.77 46.71 39.28
CA SER A 406 -27.58 47.51 39.65
C SER A 406 -27.05 47.22 41.05
N SER A 407 -27.84 46.56 41.90
CA SER A 407 -27.49 46.14 43.26
C SER A 407 -27.00 44.69 43.37
N THR A 408 -27.29 43.82 42.39
CA THR A 408 -26.93 42.39 42.43
C THR A 408 -25.68 42.13 41.60
N TRP A 409 -25.73 42.35 40.29
CA TRP A 409 -24.59 42.15 39.41
C TRP A 409 -24.75 42.92 38.10
N ARG A 410 -23.63 43.27 37.47
CA ARG A 410 -23.55 44.01 36.20
C ARG A 410 -22.46 43.40 35.34
N ILE A 411 -22.69 43.37 34.03
CA ILE A 411 -21.74 42.87 33.04
C ILE A 411 -21.55 43.89 31.92
N PHE A 412 -20.33 44.04 31.42
CA PHE A 412 -19.98 45.01 30.40
C PHE A 412 -19.17 44.37 29.29
N GLU A 413 -19.57 44.65 28.06
CA GLU A 413 -18.88 44.26 26.82
C GLU A 413 -18.31 45.51 26.14
N TRP A 414 -17.06 45.47 25.68
CA TRP A 414 -16.53 46.54 24.86
C TRP A 414 -17.17 46.56 23.47
N ASN A 415 -17.78 47.68 23.09
CA ASN A 415 -18.33 47.88 21.76
C ASN A 415 -17.34 48.63 20.87
N ASP A 416 -16.78 47.92 19.89
CA ASP A 416 -15.79 48.48 18.94
C ASP A 416 -16.36 49.58 18.02
N VAL A 417 -17.69 49.69 17.88
CA VAL A 417 -18.33 50.74 17.07
C VAL A 417 -18.51 52.03 17.86
N SER A 418 -19.04 51.94 19.08
CA SER A 418 -19.26 53.13 19.92
C SER A 418 -18.03 53.52 20.74
N LEU A 419 -16.98 52.69 20.74
CA LEU A 419 -15.77 52.85 21.55
C LEU A 419 -16.11 53.04 23.04
N SER A 420 -17.06 52.25 23.52
CA SER A 420 -17.56 52.33 24.90
C SER A 420 -18.02 50.97 25.40
N TYR A 421 -18.09 50.85 26.73
CA TYR A 421 -18.65 49.66 27.35
C TYR A 421 -20.18 49.67 27.25
N LYS A 422 -20.71 48.65 26.57
CA LYS A 422 -22.13 48.31 26.57
C LYS A 422 -22.45 47.55 27.86
N GLU A 423 -23.31 48.13 28.66
CA GLU A 423 -23.84 47.47 29.85
C GLU A 423 -24.88 46.41 29.48
N ASN A 424 -24.86 45.30 30.21
CA ASN A 424 -25.80 44.19 30.14
C ASN A 424 -25.98 43.64 28.71
N PRO A 425 -24.90 43.13 28.08
CA PRO A 425 -25.02 42.35 26.86
C PRO A 425 -26.00 41.19 27.07
N VAL A 426 -26.73 40.86 26.01
CA VAL A 426 -27.72 39.76 26.02
C VAL A 426 -27.01 38.41 25.86
N ASN A 427 -25.90 38.40 25.12
CA ASN A 427 -25.20 37.20 24.65
C ASN A 427 -23.73 37.26 25.01
N PHE A 428 -23.17 36.11 25.40
CA PHE A 428 -21.73 35.90 25.29
C PHE A 428 -21.33 35.71 23.83
N SER A 429 -20.12 36.14 23.51
CA SER A 429 -19.50 35.93 22.20
C SER A 429 -18.14 35.28 22.41
N SER A 430 -17.88 34.18 21.68
CA SER A 430 -16.57 33.51 21.75
C SER A 430 -15.45 34.47 21.30
N GLY A 431 -14.29 34.35 21.94
CA GLY A 431 -13.13 35.23 21.71
C GLY A 431 -13.26 36.66 22.24
N LYS A 432 -14.36 37.00 22.94
CA LYS A 432 -14.53 38.29 23.62
C LYS A 432 -14.33 38.16 25.12
N SER A 433 -14.01 39.30 25.74
CA SER A 433 -13.84 39.44 27.19
C SER A 433 -14.90 40.41 27.74
N PHE A 434 -15.35 40.13 28.96
CA PHE A 434 -16.45 40.84 29.60
C PHE A 434 -16.04 41.22 31.03
N TRP A 435 -16.33 42.46 31.45
CA TRP A 435 -16.18 42.84 32.85
C TRP A 435 -17.43 42.46 33.63
N LEU A 436 -17.28 41.54 34.58
CA LEU A 436 -18.31 41.13 35.52
C LEU A 436 -18.04 41.71 36.90
N TYR A 437 -19.11 42.20 37.53
CA TYR A 437 -19.14 42.61 38.93
C TYR A 437 -20.38 42.08 39.59
N GLN A 438 -20.21 41.37 40.71
CA GLN A 438 -21.30 40.73 41.44
C GLN A 438 -21.23 41.00 42.95
N ARG A 439 -22.40 41.06 43.58
CA ARG A 439 -22.64 41.34 45.01
C ARG A 439 -23.60 40.32 45.65
N VAL A 440 -23.76 39.16 45.04
CA VAL A 440 -24.73 38.13 45.42
C VAL A 440 -24.16 37.26 46.55
N GLU A 441 -22.99 36.67 46.33
CA GLU A 441 -22.35 35.73 47.26
C GLU A 441 -20.83 35.80 47.12
N ASP A 442 -20.09 35.54 48.20
CA ASP A 442 -18.62 35.42 48.11
C ASP A 442 -18.20 34.02 47.67
N ASN A 443 -17.19 33.94 46.79
CA ASN A 443 -16.74 32.68 46.18
C ASN A 443 -17.86 31.94 45.42
N LEU A 444 -18.68 32.67 44.67
CA LEU A 444 -19.77 32.10 43.89
C LEU A 444 -19.25 31.21 42.75
N SER A 445 -19.58 29.92 42.77
CA SER A 445 -19.29 29.04 41.64
C SER A 445 -20.19 29.37 40.46
N LEU A 446 -19.59 29.62 39.30
CA LEU A 446 -20.31 29.77 38.02
C LEU A 446 -20.04 28.55 37.16
N ALA A 447 -21.07 28.01 36.52
CA ALA A 447 -20.97 26.92 35.57
C ALA A 447 -21.75 27.21 34.28
N THR A 448 -21.24 26.76 33.15
CA THR A 448 -21.90 27.00 31.86
C THR A 448 -22.95 25.91 31.59
N PRO A 449 -23.95 26.21 30.74
CA PRO A 449 -24.75 25.18 30.09
C PRO A 449 -23.89 24.28 29.19
N ALA A 450 -24.52 23.28 28.58
CA ALA A 450 -23.89 22.39 27.62
C ALA A 450 -23.32 23.15 26.40
N GLY A 451 -22.38 22.52 25.73
CA GLY A 451 -21.75 23.04 24.53
C GLY A 451 -20.64 22.13 24.04
N GLU A 452 -19.77 22.70 23.21
CA GLU A 452 -18.67 21.98 22.58
C GLU A 452 -17.36 22.77 22.62
N THR A 453 -16.29 22.06 22.29
CA THR A 453 -14.95 22.61 22.23
C THR A 453 -14.91 23.84 21.32
N GLY A 454 -14.25 24.91 21.79
CA GLY A 454 -14.01 26.09 20.96
C GLY A 454 -12.92 25.86 19.91
N SER A 455 -12.46 26.93 19.27
CA SER A 455 -11.36 26.81 18.31
C SER A 455 -10.07 26.29 18.97
N MET A 456 -9.53 25.19 18.43
CA MET A 456 -8.27 24.58 18.87
C MET A 456 -7.02 25.26 18.30
N ASN A 457 -7.17 26.24 17.39
CA ASN A 457 -6.07 27.06 16.86
C ASN A 457 -5.57 28.12 17.87
N GLY A 458 -6.12 28.11 19.10
CA GLY A 458 -5.91 29.15 20.09
C GLY A 458 -6.86 30.33 19.86
N THR A 459 -7.55 30.75 20.92
CA THR A 459 -8.42 31.93 20.87
C THR A 459 -7.69 33.14 21.43
N SER A 460 -7.43 34.15 20.60
CA SER A 460 -6.87 35.42 21.07
C SER A 460 -7.92 36.23 21.83
N LEU A 461 -7.76 36.32 23.15
CA LEU A 461 -8.59 37.18 23.98
C LEU A 461 -8.14 38.63 23.82
N THR A 462 -9.01 39.47 23.27
CA THR A 462 -8.71 40.90 23.15
C THR A 462 -9.19 41.64 24.39
N ILE A 463 -8.25 42.22 25.14
CA ILE A 463 -8.53 43.14 26.24
C ILE A 463 -8.55 44.55 25.67
N LYS A 464 -9.66 45.26 25.91
CA LYS A 464 -9.83 46.65 25.46
C LYS A 464 -9.78 47.57 26.69
N PRO A 465 -9.13 48.74 26.58
CA PRO A 465 -8.95 49.67 27.70
C PRO A 465 -10.25 50.26 28.24
#